data_AF-A0A7J4MV06-F1
#
_entry.id   AF-A0A7J4MV06-F1
#
_cell.length_a   1.000
_cell.length_b   1.000
_cell.length_c   1.000
_cell.angle_alpha   90.00
_cell.angle_beta   90.00
_cell.angle_gamma   90.00
#
_symmetry.space_group_name_H-M   'P 1'
#
loop_
_entity.id
_entity.type
_entity.pdbx_description
1 polymer ?
#
loop_
_entity_poly.entity_id
_entity_poly.type
_entity_poly.pdbx_seq_one_letter_code
_entity_poly.pdbx_strand_id
1 'polypeptide(L)'
;MFRDIPVRYIGCTHRAVRPSETLKAFRDKLSRIGVTRITEITHLDRIGIPVFSAIRPTAEDGAVSIYAGKGATRTQARASAMMEAFERYSAERKPEDETFTSRPEECDGLDPESLILPGSADLESELEWINARTLTSDEEVPVPANAVFHPYNPLEGCTSLFRSNTNGLASGNAMEEAIFHGLMEVIERDAWSLFEARRGPKVEVDCSGTDNDIISGLLEKFHAAGVEVTLVDLTADTGVATVAA
;
A
#
# COMPACT_ATOMS: atom_id res chain seq x y z
N MET A 1 15.50 -4.52 -16.24
CA MET A 1 14.93 -4.44 -14.88
C MET A 1 14.31 -5.73 -14.33
N PHE A 2 13.20 -6.25 -14.89
CA PHE A 2 12.36 -7.25 -14.22
C PHE A 2 12.64 -8.71 -14.61
N ARG A 3 12.26 -9.61 -13.71
CA ARG A 3 12.25 -11.06 -13.90
C ARG A 3 10.82 -11.56 -14.00
N ASP A 4 10.62 -12.65 -14.75
CA ASP A 4 9.35 -13.36 -14.77
C ASP A 4 9.11 -14.06 -13.43
N ILE A 5 8.18 -13.52 -12.63
CA ILE A 5 7.77 -14.09 -11.35
C ILE A 5 6.41 -14.78 -11.51
N PRO A 6 6.35 -16.11 -11.56
CA PRO A 6 5.09 -16.82 -11.78
C PRO A 6 4.17 -16.70 -10.56
N VAL A 7 2.89 -16.39 -10.80
CA VAL A 7 1.84 -16.45 -9.76
C VAL A 7 1.56 -17.91 -9.43
N ARG A 8 1.88 -18.34 -8.20
CA ARG A 8 1.71 -19.73 -7.73
C ARG A 8 0.64 -19.86 -6.66
N TYR A 9 0.21 -18.75 -6.09
CA TYR A 9 -0.90 -18.70 -5.16
C TYR A 9 -1.98 -17.79 -5.72
N ILE A 10 -3.13 -18.40 -6.01
CA ILE A 10 -4.38 -17.73 -6.40
C ILE A 10 -5.39 -18.07 -5.30
N GLY A 11 -5.74 -17.07 -4.50
CA GLY A 11 -6.71 -17.19 -3.42
C GLY A 11 -7.39 -15.84 -3.22
N CYS A 12 -7.33 -15.28 -2.00
CA CYS A 12 -7.77 -13.90 -1.77
C CYS A 12 -6.84 -12.84 -2.39
N THR A 13 -5.70 -13.27 -2.92
CA THR A 13 -4.67 -12.44 -3.54
C THR A 13 -3.89 -13.30 -4.54
N HIS A 14 -3.13 -12.66 -5.41
CA HIS A 14 -2.24 -13.30 -6.38
C HIS A 14 -0.80 -13.06 -5.97
N ARG A 15 -0.07 -14.14 -5.66
CA ARG A 15 1.31 -14.06 -5.12
C ARG A 15 2.22 -15.14 -5.72
N ALA A 16 3.52 -14.86 -5.70
CA ALA A 16 4.57 -15.76 -6.17
C ALA A 16 4.74 -17.01 -5.30
N VAL A 17 4.40 -16.90 -4.01
CA VAL A 17 4.49 -17.99 -3.02
C VAL A 17 3.26 -18.01 -2.14
N ARG A 18 3.03 -19.12 -1.43
CA ARG A 18 1.92 -19.25 -0.50
C ARG A 18 2.13 -18.38 0.74
N PRO A 19 1.06 -17.87 1.38
CA PRO A 19 1.18 -17.04 2.59
C PRO A 19 1.92 -17.73 3.75
N SER A 20 1.81 -19.06 3.86
CA SER A 20 2.55 -19.86 4.84
C SER A 20 4.06 -19.82 4.62
N GLU A 21 4.51 -19.74 3.37
CA GLU A 21 5.93 -19.66 3.01
C GLU A 21 6.46 -18.27 3.31
N THR A 22 5.71 -17.20 2.99
CA THR A 22 6.01 -15.84 3.42
C THR A 22 6.16 -15.75 4.94
N LEU A 23 5.18 -16.27 5.70
CA LEU A 23 5.26 -16.32 7.17
C LEU A 23 6.51 -17.04 7.66
N LYS A 24 6.88 -18.16 7.05
CA LYS A 24 8.08 -18.92 7.43
C LYS A 24 9.35 -18.13 7.12
N ALA A 25 9.41 -17.45 5.98
CA ALA A 25 10.61 -16.75 5.51
C ALA A 25 10.94 -15.48 6.32
N PHE A 26 9.92 -14.80 6.85
CA PHE A 26 10.09 -13.48 7.48
C PHE A 26 9.83 -13.43 8.98
N ARG A 27 9.26 -14.48 9.60
CA ARG A 27 8.95 -14.50 11.04
C ARG A 27 10.15 -14.15 11.92
N ASP A 28 11.33 -14.70 11.61
CA ASP A 28 12.52 -14.51 12.44
C ASP A 28 13.16 -13.13 12.27
N LYS A 29 12.64 -12.31 11.34
CA LYS A 29 13.10 -10.94 11.09
C LYS A 29 12.21 -9.89 11.77
N LEU A 30 11.10 -10.28 12.40
CA LEU A 30 10.14 -9.35 13.04
C LEU A 30 10.79 -8.45 14.09
N SER A 31 11.70 -9.00 14.91
CA SER A 31 12.40 -8.22 15.93
C SER A 31 13.32 -7.15 15.33
N ARG A 32 13.86 -7.38 14.12
CA ARG A 32 14.73 -6.41 13.43
C ARG A 32 13.96 -5.18 12.96
N ILE A 33 12.70 -5.36 12.60
CA ILE A 33 11.78 -4.26 12.29
C ILE A 33 11.01 -3.81 13.53
N GLY A 34 11.39 -4.29 14.72
CA GLY A 34 10.81 -3.89 15.99
C GLY A 34 9.33 -4.24 16.21
N VAL A 35 8.82 -5.22 15.45
CA VAL A 35 7.51 -5.83 15.71
C VAL A 35 7.64 -6.75 16.93
N THR A 36 6.86 -6.45 17.96
CA THR A 36 6.88 -7.21 19.23
C THR A 36 5.82 -8.30 19.26
N ARG A 37 4.72 -8.13 18.51
CA ARG A 37 3.60 -9.08 18.52
C ARG A 37 2.78 -8.99 17.24
N ILE A 38 2.29 -10.14 16.77
CA ILE A 38 1.23 -10.25 15.77
C ILE A 38 0.11 -11.07 16.40
N THR A 39 -1.08 -10.49 16.53
CA THR A 39 -2.21 -11.11 17.23
C THR A 39 -3.46 -11.16 16.36
N GLU A 40 -4.25 -12.22 16.50
CA GLU A 40 -5.57 -12.31 15.88
C GLU A 40 -6.55 -11.44 16.66
N ILE A 41 -7.31 -10.60 15.96
CA ILE A 41 -8.34 -9.72 16.53
C ILE A 41 -9.73 -9.98 15.93
N THR A 42 -9.89 -11.06 15.15
CA THR A 42 -11.17 -11.49 14.55
C THR A 42 -12.34 -11.50 15.55
N HIS A 43 -12.07 -11.84 16.81
CA HIS A 43 -13.08 -11.97 17.87
C HIS A 43 -13.60 -10.63 18.39
N LEU A 44 -13.04 -9.50 17.96
CA LEU A 44 -13.55 -8.16 18.31
C LEU A 44 -14.78 -7.76 17.48
N ASP A 45 -15.11 -8.54 16.46
CA ASP A 45 -16.31 -8.37 15.64
C ASP A 45 -17.07 -9.72 15.51
N ARG A 46 -18.32 -9.65 15.07
CA ARG A 46 -19.25 -10.77 14.91
C ARG A 46 -19.23 -11.43 13.52
N ILE A 47 -18.58 -10.83 12.52
CA ILE A 47 -18.60 -11.35 11.13
C ILE A 47 -17.73 -12.61 10.98
N GLY A 48 -16.66 -12.75 11.77
CA GLY A 48 -15.80 -13.94 11.73
C GLY A 48 -14.91 -14.02 10.48
N ILE A 49 -14.61 -12.88 9.85
CA ILE A 49 -13.57 -12.77 8.81
C ILE A 49 -12.21 -12.56 9.51
N PRO A 50 -11.16 -13.34 9.15
CA PRO A 50 -9.87 -13.23 9.82
C PRO A 50 -9.24 -11.84 9.73
N VAL A 51 -8.94 -11.25 10.90
CA VAL A 51 -8.21 -9.98 11.02
C VAL A 51 -7.09 -10.13 12.05
N PHE A 52 -5.92 -9.61 11.71
CA PHE A 52 -4.73 -9.59 12.58
C PHE A 52 -4.22 -8.16 12.77
N SER A 53 -3.48 -7.95 13.85
CA SER A 53 -2.72 -6.71 14.09
C SER A 53 -1.26 -7.03 14.40
N ALA A 54 -0.34 -6.38 13.69
CA ALA A 54 1.08 -6.34 14.00
C ALA A 54 1.38 -5.09 14.83
N ILE A 55 2.06 -5.26 15.96
CA ILE A 55 2.37 -4.19 16.91
C ILE A 55 3.86 -3.90 16.84
N ARG A 56 4.20 -2.67 16.49
CA ARG A 56 5.56 -2.15 16.32
C ARG A 56 5.74 -0.87 17.15
N PRO A 57 6.11 -0.99 18.43
CA PRO A 57 6.28 0.18 19.32
C PRO A 57 7.44 1.10 18.94
N THR A 58 8.33 0.63 18.06
CA THR A 58 9.53 1.33 17.58
C THR A 58 9.32 1.98 16.21
N ALA A 59 8.07 2.20 15.81
CA ALA A 59 7.75 2.98 14.62
C ALA A 59 8.28 4.42 14.79
N GLU A 60 8.76 5.00 13.68
CA GLU A 60 9.29 6.36 13.65
C GLU A 60 8.23 7.38 14.09
N ASP A 61 8.66 8.50 14.67
CA ASP A 61 7.75 9.54 15.13
C ASP A 61 6.93 10.09 13.94
N GLY A 62 5.62 10.18 14.13
CA GLY A 62 4.65 10.46 13.06
C GLY A 62 4.07 9.23 12.36
N ALA A 63 4.60 8.02 12.59
CA ALA A 63 4.01 6.77 12.09
C ALA A 63 3.03 6.16 13.11
N VAL A 64 2.12 5.31 12.62
CA VAL A 64 1.30 4.46 13.49
C VAL A 64 2.07 3.20 13.90
N SER A 65 1.84 2.72 15.13
CA SER A 65 2.52 1.56 15.71
C SER A 65 1.75 0.24 15.60
N ILE A 66 0.58 0.27 14.96
CA ILE A 66 -0.30 -0.90 14.78
C ILE A 66 -0.68 -1.00 13.31
N TYR A 67 -0.35 -2.12 12.67
CA TYR A 67 -0.67 -2.40 11.28
C TYR A 67 -1.64 -3.57 11.17
N ALA A 68 -2.67 -3.41 10.36
CA ALA A 68 -3.74 -4.40 10.24
C ALA A 68 -3.41 -5.44 9.16
N GLY A 69 -4.01 -6.61 9.26
CA GLY A 69 -3.89 -7.64 8.24
C GLY A 69 -5.21 -8.33 8.00
N LYS A 70 -5.55 -8.49 6.72
CA LYS A 70 -6.85 -9.00 6.28
C LYS A 70 -6.68 -10.13 5.25
N GLY A 71 -7.65 -11.03 5.23
CA GLY A 71 -7.72 -12.12 4.26
C GLY A 71 -8.79 -13.15 4.60
N ALA A 72 -9.29 -13.90 3.61
CA ALA A 72 -10.34 -14.89 3.88
C ALA A 72 -9.85 -16.10 4.69
N THR A 73 -8.54 -16.30 4.84
CA THR A 73 -7.94 -17.29 5.73
C THR A 73 -7.06 -16.64 6.80
N ARG A 74 -6.95 -17.27 7.98
CA ARG A 74 -6.07 -16.79 9.06
C ARG A 74 -4.62 -16.66 8.62
N THR A 75 -4.12 -17.60 7.81
CA THR A 75 -2.75 -17.57 7.30
C THR A 75 -2.52 -16.36 6.40
N GLN A 76 -3.46 -16.03 5.51
CA GLN A 76 -3.39 -14.84 4.66
C GLN A 76 -3.46 -13.57 5.50
N ALA A 77 -4.43 -13.45 6.40
CA ALA A 77 -4.60 -12.25 7.23
C ALA A 77 -3.37 -11.99 8.12
N ARG A 78 -2.78 -13.03 8.69
CA ARG A 78 -1.53 -12.93 9.46
C ARG A 78 -0.34 -12.52 8.59
N ALA A 79 -0.24 -13.06 7.36
CA ALA A 79 0.81 -12.67 6.42
C ALA A 79 0.64 -11.20 6.01
N SER A 80 -0.59 -10.75 5.75
CA SER A 80 -0.90 -9.35 5.44
C SER A 80 -0.45 -8.41 6.56
N ALA A 81 -0.78 -8.68 7.83
CA ALA A 81 -0.33 -7.84 8.95
C ALA A 81 1.20 -7.80 9.08
N MET A 82 1.86 -8.94 8.87
CA MET A 82 3.31 -9.04 8.91
C MET A 82 3.95 -8.21 7.80
N MET A 83 3.47 -8.35 6.56
CA MET A 83 4.06 -7.69 5.39
C MET A 83 3.79 -6.19 5.40
N GLU A 84 2.62 -5.73 5.85
CA GLU A 84 2.38 -4.29 6.05
C GLU A 84 3.37 -3.71 7.07
N ALA A 85 3.69 -4.43 8.15
CA ALA A 85 4.71 -3.95 9.09
C ALA A 85 6.12 -3.84 8.46
N PHE A 86 6.50 -4.77 7.57
CA PHE A 86 7.77 -4.69 6.83
C PHE A 86 7.77 -3.52 5.85
N GLU A 87 6.68 -3.32 5.11
CA GLU A 87 6.50 -2.19 4.20
C GLU A 87 6.71 -0.86 4.93
N ARG A 88 6.00 -0.67 6.05
CA ARG A 88 6.02 0.58 6.83
C ARG A 88 7.40 0.84 7.43
N TYR A 89 8.06 -0.19 7.96
CA TYR A 89 9.45 -0.09 8.42
C TYR A 89 10.41 0.31 7.28
N SER A 90 10.17 -0.19 6.07
CA SER A 90 11.05 0.03 4.91
C SER A 90 10.83 1.39 4.25
N ALA A 91 9.69 2.04 4.52
CA ALA A 91 9.38 3.38 4.03
C ALA A 91 9.94 4.50 4.91
N GLU A 92 10.33 4.19 6.15
CA GLU A 92 11.06 5.11 7.03
C GLU A 92 12.47 5.35 6.49
N ARG A 93 13.02 6.54 6.72
CA ARG A 93 14.40 6.87 6.32
C ARG A 93 15.42 5.92 6.98
N LYS A 94 16.44 5.54 6.22
CA LYS A 94 17.57 4.72 6.66
C LYS A 94 18.89 5.47 6.45
N PRO A 95 19.93 5.15 7.25
CA PRO A 95 21.24 5.77 7.09
C PRO A 95 21.89 5.52 5.73
N GLU A 96 21.49 4.46 5.03
CA GLU A 96 21.99 4.10 3.71
C GLU A 96 21.25 4.81 2.56
N ASP A 97 20.18 5.56 2.85
CA ASP A 97 19.45 6.30 1.82
C ASP A 97 20.24 7.53 1.37
N GLU A 98 20.65 7.54 0.12
CA GLU A 98 21.40 8.65 -0.49
C GLU A 98 20.43 9.69 -1.04
N THR A 99 20.40 10.87 -0.42
CA THR A 99 19.62 12.01 -0.87
C THR A 99 20.51 13.23 -1.11
N PHE A 100 19.99 14.20 -1.86
CA PHE A 100 20.66 15.47 -2.11
C PHE A 100 19.65 16.62 -2.10
N THR A 101 20.12 17.85 -1.93
CA THR A 101 19.26 19.04 -1.93
C THR A 101 19.43 19.84 -3.21
N SER A 102 18.33 20.34 -3.75
CA SER A 102 18.32 21.21 -4.94
C SER A 102 16.97 21.92 -5.04
N ARG A 103 16.96 23.10 -5.65
CA ARG A 103 15.70 23.75 -6.03
C ARG A 103 15.03 23.00 -7.19
N PRO A 104 13.69 22.99 -7.27
CA PRO A 104 12.98 22.37 -8.39
C PRO A 104 13.47 22.81 -9.76
N GLU A 105 13.74 24.11 -9.95
CA GLU A 105 14.20 24.66 -11.23
C GLU A 105 15.63 24.25 -11.63
N GLU A 106 16.43 23.77 -10.67
CA GLU A 106 17.84 23.41 -10.85
C GLU A 106 18.06 21.88 -10.93
N CYS A 107 17.02 21.08 -10.65
CA CYS A 107 17.07 19.63 -10.65
C CYS A 107 16.49 19.07 -11.95
N ASP A 108 17.29 18.29 -12.68
CA ASP A 108 16.81 17.51 -13.85
C ASP A 108 16.11 16.24 -13.36
N GLY A 109 14.95 16.41 -12.74
CA GLY A 109 14.16 15.37 -12.10
C GLY A 109 12.68 15.42 -12.44
N LEU A 110 11.89 14.67 -11.69
CA LEU A 110 10.43 14.74 -11.77
C LEU A 110 9.95 16.15 -11.43
N ASP A 111 9.22 16.77 -12.36
CA ASP A 111 8.52 18.03 -12.12
C ASP A 111 7.55 17.88 -10.91
N PRO A 112 7.79 18.59 -9.79
CA PRO A 112 6.92 18.48 -8.62
C PRO A 112 5.46 18.81 -8.88
N GLU A 113 5.13 19.66 -9.86
CA GLU A 113 3.75 20.01 -10.17
C GLU A 113 2.94 18.80 -10.67
N SER A 114 3.62 17.80 -11.25
CA SER A 114 3.00 16.54 -11.68
C SER A 114 2.45 15.69 -10.52
N LEU A 115 2.84 16.00 -9.27
CA LEU A 115 2.41 15.30 -8.06
C LEU A 115 1.08 15.80 -7.48
N ILE A 116 0.35 16.68 -8.20
CA ILE A 116 -0.94 17.25 -7.76
C ILE A 116 -0.80 17.93 -6.40
N LEU A 117 -0.06 19.03 -6.39
CA LEU A 117 0.33 19.72 -5.16
C LEU A 117 -0.86 20.42 -4.48
N PRO A 118 -0.88 20.50 -3.14
CA PRO A 118 -1.79 21.40 -2.44
C PRO A 118 -1.44 22.86 -2.81
N GLY A 119 -2.44 23.75 -2.81
CA GLY A 119 -2.22 25.16 -3.13
C GLY A 119 -1.30 25.93 -2.16
N SER A 120 -0.84 25.28 -1.08
CA SER A 120 0.13 25.81 -0.11
C SER A 120 1.56 25.29 -0.33
N ALA A 121 1.82 24.51 -1.38
CA ALA A 121 3.15 23.99 -1.67
C ALA A 121 4.11 25.13 -2.04
N ASP A 122 5.36 25.02 -1.60
CA ASP A 122 6.44 25.95 -1.90
C ASP A 122 7.43 25.27 -2.86
N LEU A 123 7.58 25.85 -4.05
CA LEU A 123 8.46 25.38 -5.12
C LEU A 123 9.71 26.25 -5.31
N GLU A 124 9.84 27.33 -4.53
CA GLU A 124 10.97 28.25 -4.61
C GLU A 124 12.10 27.85 -3.65
N SER A 125 11.73 27.14 -2.57
CA SER A 125 12.67 26.63 -1.57
C SER A 125 13.38 25.35 -2.03
N GLU A 126 14.48 25.00 -1.36
CA GLU A 126 15.16 23.74 -1.60
C GLU A 126 14.26 22.56 -1.23
N LEU A 127 14.31 21.53 -2.08
CA LEU A 127 13.73 20.22 -1.82
C LEU A 127 14.84 19.21 -1.61
N GLU A 128 14.51 18.18 -0.85
CA GLU A 128 15.31 16.97 -0.80
C GLU A 128 14.87 16.01 -1.91
N TRP A 129 15.84 15.46 -2.62
CA TRP A 129 15.69 14.57 -3.76
C TRP A 129 16.33 13.22 -3.49
N ILE A 130 15.75 12.18 -4.06
CA ILE A 130 16.29 10.82 -4.07
C ILE A 130 16.18 10.25 -5.48
N ASN A 131 17.18 9.47 -5.90
CA ASN A 131 17.15 8.85 -7.22
C ASN A 131 16.19 7.65 -7.23
N ALA A 132 15.22 7.68 -8.13
CA ALA A 132 14.30 6.59 -8.43
C ALA A 132 14.57 6.05 -9.84
N ARG A 133 13.86 5.00 -10.24
CA ARG A 133 13.94 4.44 -11.59
C ARG A 133 12.58 4.39 -12.26
N THR A 134 12.54 4.77 -13.53
CA THR A 134 11.34 4.63 -14.35
C THR A 134 11.09 3.16 -14.69
N LEU A 135 9.83 2.71 -14.61
CA LEU A 135 9.50 1.32 -14.95
C LEU A 135 9.57 1.04 -16.46
N THR A 136 9.45 2.08 -17.29
CA THR A 136 9.37 1.98 -18.76
C THR A 136 10.73 2.06 -19.44
N SER A 137 11.63 2.93 -18.97
CA SER A 137 12.97 3.10 -19.55
C SER A 137 14.12 2.55 -18.68
N ASP A 138 13.86 2.18 -17.42
CA ASP A 138 14.90 1.77 -16.44
C ASP A 138 15.97 2.86 -16.25
N GLU A 139 15.58 4.12 -16.48
CA GLU A 139 16.41 5.31 -16.33
C GLU A 139 16.30 5.84 -14.90
N GLU A 140 17.41 6.35 -14.40
CA GLU A 140 17.47 6.99 -13.09
C GLU A 140 16.91 8.42 -13.19
N VAL A 141 15.98 8.75 -12.31
CA VAL A 141 15.31 10.06 -12.26
C VAL A 141 15.22 10.53 -10.81
N PRO A 142 15.73 11.73 -10.47
CA PRO A 142 15.49 12.33 -9.17
C PRO A 142 13.99 12.56 -8.93
N VAL A 143 13.50 12.18 -7.75
CA VAL A 143 12.14 12.48 -7.29
C VAL A 143 12.20 13.14 -5.91
N PRO A 144 11.24 14.00 -5.54
CA PRO A 144 11.20 14.57 -4.20
C PRO A 144 11.12 13.48 -3.13
N ALA A 145 12.02 13.51 -2.15
CA ALA A 145 12.06 12.53 -1.05
C ALA A 145 10.75 12.51 -0.23
N ASN A 146 10.03 13.64 -0.21
CA ASN A 146 8.69 13.75 0.37
C ASN A 146 7.66 12.78 -0.26
N ALA A 147 7.85 12.38 -1.52
CA ALA A 147 7.00 11.43 -2.23
C ALA A 147 7.41 9.96 -2.02
N VAL A 148 8.51 9.70 -1.31
CA VAL A 148 9.09 8.36 -1.15
C VAL A 148 9.00 7.90 0.30
N PHE A 149 9.41 8.74 1.26
CA PHE A 149 9.48 8.34 2.66
C PHE A 149 8.16 8.56 3.40
N HIS A 150 7.91 7.68 4.38
CA HIS A 150 6.83 7.85 5.34
C HIS A 150 7.21 7.32 6.73
N PRO A 151 7.12 8.15 7.79
CA PRO A 151 6.86 9.59 7.77
C PRO A 151 8.00 10.35 7.08
N TYR A 152 7.69 11.51 6.50
CA TYR A 152 8.72 12.40 5.96
C TYR A 152 8.86 13.64 6.83
N ASN A 153 10.08 13.83 7.35
CA ASN A 153 10.52 15.06 7.98
C ASN A 153 11.60 15.68 7.08
N PRO A 154 11.42 16.91 6.59
CA PRO A 154 12.39 17.55 5.71
C PRO A 154 13.71 17.79 6.44
N LEU A 155 14.82 17.73 5.71
CA LEU A 155 16.13 18.15 6.21
C LEU A 155 16.11 19.64 6.56
N GLU A 156 17.05 20.07 7.42
CA GLU A 156 17.23 21.48 7.74
C GLU A 156 17.45 22.30 6.46
N GLY A 157 16.65 23.36 6.28
CA GLY A 157 16.69 24.21 5.08
C GLY A 157 15.82 23.73 3.91
N CYS A 158 15.30 22.50 3.94
CA CYS A 158 14.36 21.98 2.94
C CYS A 158 12.90 22.21 3.35
N THR A 159 12.02 22.30 2.35
CA THR A 159 10.56 22.31 2.56
C THR A 159 9.91 20.96 2.24
N SER A 160 8.68 20.78 2.73
CA SER A 160 7.80 19.66 2.35
C SER A 160 6.75 20.14 1.36
N LEU A 161 6.65 19.45 0.22
CA LEU A 161 5.63 19.70 -0.80
C LEU A 161 4.21 19.40 -0.31
N PHE A 162 4.06 18.32 0.45
CA PHE A 162 2.78 17.86 0.98
C PHE A 162 2.97 16.97 2.21
N ARG A 163 1.88 16.69 2.92
CA ARG A 163 1.91 15.73 4.02
C ARG A 163 2.25 14.34 3.47
N SER A 164 3.30 13.72 4.00
CA SER A 164 3.61 12.34 3.62
C SER A 164 2.43 11.43 3.89
N ASN A 165 2.22 10.50 2.99
CA ASN A 165 1.20 9.47 3.10
C ASN A 165 1.81 8.14 2.67
N THR A 166 0.99 7.11 2.59
CA THR A 166 1.45 5.75 2.35
C THR A 166 1.02 5.19 0.99
N ASN A 167 0.38 6.01 0.15
CA ASN A 167 -0.18 5.58 -1.11
C ASN A 167 0.92 5.02 -2.03
N GLY A 168 0.76 3.78 -2.47
CA GLY A 168 1.68 3.11 -3.38
C GLY A 168 2.89 2.46 -2.70
N LEU A 169 3.03 2.58 -1.37
CA LEU A 169 3.96 1.74 -0.63
C LEU A 169 3.47 0.29 -0.68
N ALA A 170 4.39 -0.62 -0.92
CA ALA A 170 4.08 -2.04 -0.96
C ALA A 170 5.28 -2.89 -0.59
N SER A 171 5.00 -4.04 0.00
CA SER A 171 5.96 -5.14 0.14
C SER A 171 5.50 -6.38 -0.61
N GLY A 172 6.45 -7.27 -0.91
CA GLY A 172 6.20 -8.49 -1.64
C GLY A 172 7.29 -9.52 -1.44
N ASN A 173 7.04 -10.74 -1.90
CA ASN A 173 8.05 -11.81 -1.88
C ASN A 173 9.12 -11.65 -2.97
N ALA A 174 8.88 -10.75 -3.92
CA ALA A 174 9.80 -10.33 -4.98
C ALA A 174 9.58 -8.83 -5.27
N MET A 175 10.55 -8.19 -5.93
CA MET A 175 10.46 -6.77 -6.29
C MET A 175 9.27 -6.51 -7.21
N GLU A 176 9.08 -7.37 -8.21
CA GLU A 176 7.98 -7.29 -9.19
C GLU A 176 6.61 -7.41 -8.51
N GLU A 177 6.50 -8.24 -7.47
CA GLU A 177 5.26 -8.40 -6.69
C GLU A 177 4.96 -7.15 -5.86
N ALA A 178 5.98 -6.51 -5.28
CA ALA A 178 5.84 -5.26 -4.55
C ALA A 178 5.45 -4.11 -5.49
N ILE A 179 6.15 -3.94 -6.61
CA ILE A 179 5.85 -2.93 -7.64
C ILE A 179 4.41 -3.09 -8.16
N PHE A 180 4.01 -4.32 -8.51
CA PHE A 180 2.65 -4.58 -8.97
C PHE A 180 1.62 -4.17 -7.91
N HIS A 181 1.84 -4.53 -6.65
CA HIS A 181 0.91 -4.20 -5.58
C HIS A 181 0.82 -2.70 -5.32
N GLY A 182 1.95 -1.99 -5.27
CA GLY A 182 1.99 -0.53 -5.11
C GLY A 182 1.28 0.19 -6.27
N LEU A 183 1.51 -0.26 -7.51
CA LEU A 183 0.80 0.28 -8.67
C LEU A 183 -0.72 0.05 -8.61
N MET A 184 -1.17 -1.14 -8.19
CA MET A 184 -2.59 -1.42 -8.02
C MET A 184 -3.21 -0.53 -6.93
N GLU A 185 -2.48 -0.24 -5.84
CA GLU A 185 -2.97 0.67 -4.81
C GLU A 185 -3.09 2.11 -5.31
N VAL A 186 -2.12 2.58 -6.10
CA VAL A 186 -2.20 3.92 -6.72
C VAL A 186 -3.43 4.03 -7.64
N ILE A 187 -3.68 3.00 -8.46
CA ILE A 187 -4.86 2.94 -9.32
C ILE A 187 -6.16 2.89 -8.49
N GLU A 188 -6.19 2.10 -7.41
CA GLU A 188 -7.34 2.03 -6.50
C GLU A 188 -7.67 3.43 -5.92
N ARG A 189 -6.65 4.17 -5.47
CA ARG A 189 -6.82 5.50 -4.86
C ARG A 189 -7.20 6.58 -5.87
N ASP A 190 -6.68 6.50 -7.09
CA ASP A 190 -7.11 7.38 -8.19
C ASP A 190 -8.58 7.16 -8.55
N ALA A 191 -8.97 5.90 -8.79
CA ALA A 191 -10.36 5.51 -9.07
C ALA A 191 -11.33 5.94 -7.96
N TRP A 192 -10.93 5.75 -6.69
CA TRP A 192 -11.70 6.23 -5.54
C TRP A 192 -11.84 7.75 -5.54
N SER A 193 -10.76 8.49 -5.81
CA SER A 193 -10.76 9.95 -5.84
C SER A 193 -11.66 10.50 -6.95
N LEU A 194 -11.63 9.88 -8.13
CA LEU A 194 -12.51 10.22 -9.26
C LEU A 194 -13.97 9.93 -8.94
N PHE A 195 -14.28 8.80 -8.31
CA PHE A 195 -15.63 8.46 -7.89
C PHE A 195 -16.21 9.50 -6.93
N GLU A 196 -15.45 9.84 -5.89
CA GLU A 196 -15.84 10.86 -4.89
C GLU A 196 -16.00 12.26 -5.51
N ALA A 197 -15.10 12.63 -6.44
CA ALA A 197 -15.14 13.93 -7.11
C ALA A 197 -16.32 14.07 -8.09
N ARG A 198 -16.61 13.02 -8.87
CA ARG A 198 -17.66 13.05 -9.90
C ARG A 198 -19.07 12.92 -9.32
N ARG A 199 -19.22 12.27 -8.16
CA ARG A 199 -20.53 11.98 -7.53
C ARG A 199 -21.54 11.36 -8.50
N GLY A 200 -21.03 10.47 -9.37
CA GLY A 200 -21.82 9.81 -10.41
C GLY A 200 -22.79 8.76 -9.86
N PRO A 201 -23.61 8.14 -10.73
CA PRO A 201 -24.45 7.02 -10.33
C PRO A 201 -23.60 5.85 -9.84
N LYS A 202 -24.05 5.19 -8.78
CA LYS A 202 -23.41 3.99 -8.24
C LYS A 202 -23.82 2.79 -9.08
N VAL A 203 -22.84 2.09 -9.65
CA VAL A 203 -23.06 0.85 -10.39
C VAL A 203 -22.79 -0.31 -9.44
N GLU A 204 -23.83 -1.02 -9.04
CA GLU A 204 -23.70 -2.16 -8.16
C GLU A 204 -23.14 -3.38 -8.89
N VAL A 205 -22.25 -4.12 -8.23
CA VAL A 205 -21.70 -5.38 -8.73
C VAL A 205 -22.53 -6.54 -8.20
N ASP A 206 -23.24 -7.23 -9.09
CA ASP A 206 -24.03 -8.41 -8.75
C ASP A 206 -23.14 -9.66 -8.63
N CYS A 207 -23.08 -10.24 -7.42
CA CYS A 207 -22.33 -11.46 -7.12
C CYS A 207 -23.22 -12.72 -6.97
N SER A 208 -24.52 -12.64 -7.22
CA SER A 208 -25.48 -13.73 -6.98
C SER A 208 -25.20 -15.02 -7.74
N GLY A 209 -24.43 -14.96 -8.84
CA GLY A 209 -24.04 -16.11 -9.67
C GLY A 209 -22.54 -16.43 -9.67
N THR A 210 -21.75 -15.91 -8.74
CA THR A 210 -20.29 -16.15 -8.71
C THR A 210 -19.97 -17.63 -8.44
N ASP A 211 -19.02 -18.19 -9.19
CA ASP A 211 -18.42 -19.51 -8.94
C ASP A 211 -17.21 -19.44 -7.99
N ASN A 212 -16.89 -18.25 -7.49
CA ASN A 212 -15.79 -18.03 -6.56
C ASN A 212 -16.24 -18.25 -5.12
N ASP A 213 -15.88 -19.42 -4.58
CA ASP A 213 -16.17 -19.84 -3.19
C ASP A 213 -15.69 -18.85 -2.12
N ILE A 214 -14.65 -18.05 -2.40
CA ILE A 214 -14.16 -17.03 -1.46
C ILE A 214 -15.15 -15.88 -1.38
N ILE A 215 -15.63 -15.40 -2.53
CA ILE A 215 -16.58 -14.29 -2.59
C ILE A 215 -17.90 -14.71 -1.95
N SER A 216 -18.47 -15.84 -2.38
CA SER A 216 -19.73 -16.35 -1.83
C SER A 216 -19.62 -16.63 -0.32
N GLY A 217 -18.51 -17.23 0.14
CA GLY A 217 -18.26 -17.49 1.55
C GLY A 217 -18.08 -16.22 2.40
N LEU A 218 -17.54 -15.13 1.85
CA LEU A 218 -17.44 -13.85 2.56
C LEU A 218 -18.81 -13.16 2.65
N LEU A 219 -19.57 -13.12 1.56
CA LEU A 219 -20.92 -12.54 1.54
C LEU A 219 -21.86 -13.26 2.51
N GLU A 220 -21.81 -14.60 2.57
CA GLU A 220 -22.61 -15.38 3.52
C GLU A 220 -22.26 -15.05 4.98
N LYS A 221 -20.98 -14.81 5.30
CA LYS A 221 -20.57 -14.39 6.66
C LYS A 221 -21.15 -13.03 7.04
N PHE A 222 -21.12 -12.05 6.13
CA PHE A 222 -21.76 -10.75 6.38
C PHE A 222 -23.27 -10.90 6.56
N HIS A 223 -23.93 -11.64 5.66
CA HIS A 223 -25.37 -11.90 5.74
C HIS A 223 -25.77 -12.60 7.05
N ALA A 224 -25.08 -13.67 7.43
CA ALA A 224 -25.33 -14.40 8.68
C ALA A 224 -25.09 -13.54 9.94
N ALA A 225 -24.20 -12.53 9.85
CA ALA A 225 -23.97 -11.55 10.90
C ALA A 225 -24.98 -10.39 10.89
N GLY A 226 -25.94 -10.37 9.96
CA GLY A 226 -26.90 -9.27 9.79
C GLY A 226 -26.23 -7.97 9.34
N VAL A 227 -25.20 -8.07 8.49
CA VAL A 227 -24.51 -6.95 7.86
C VAL A 227 -24.79 -6.99 6.37
N GLU A 228 -25.44 -5.95 5.86
CA GLU A 228 -25.70 -5.77 4.43
C GLU A 228 -24.44 -5.20 3.77
N VAL A 229 -24.05 -5.77 2.61
CA VAL A 229 -22.88 -5.36 1.84
C VAL A 229 -23.32 -5.05 0.42
N THR A 230 -22.96 -3.87 -0.06
CA THR A 230 -23.20 -3.46 -1.46
C THR A 230 -21.85 -3.24 -2.11
N LEU A 231 -21.59 -4.00 -3.18
CA LEU A 231 -20.38 -3.83 -3.97
C LEU A 231 -20.63 -2.78 -5.04
N VAL A 232 -19.75 -1.80 -5.17
CA VAL A 232 -19.86 -0.72 -6.16
C VAL A 232 -18.64 -0.71 -7.05
N ASP A 233 -18.85 -0.73 -8.36
CA ASP A 233 -17.79 -0.62 -9.36
C ASP A 233 -17.27 0.83 -9.43
N LEU A 234 -15.98 0.99 -9.15
CA LEU A 234 -15.25 2.25 -9.22
C LEU A 234 -14.30 2.33 -10.42
N THR A 235 -14.32 1.33 -11.31
CA THR A 235 -13.37 1.23 -12.43
C THR A 235 -13.34 2.52 -13.25
N ALA A 236 -12.14 3.11 -13.31
CA ALA A 236 -11.88 4.36 -14.00
C ALA A 236 -11.32 4.14 -15.42
N ASP A 237 -10.67 5.14 -15.98
CA ASP A 237 -10.14 5.16 -17.35
C ASP A 237 -8.97 4.18 -17.59
N THR A 238 -8.32 3.70 -16.53
CA THR A 238 -7.29 2.65 -16.62
C THR A 238 -7.84 1.29 -17.04
N GLY A 239 -9.16 1.06 -16.89
CA GLY A 239 -9.81 -0.23 -17.16
C GLY A 239 -9.46 -1.34 -16.16
N VAL A 240 -8.71 -1.03 -15.09
CA VAL A 240 -8.39 -1.99 -14.02
C VAL A 240 -9.52 -2.01 -13.01
N ALA A 241 -10.07 -3.20 -12.77
CA ALA A 241 -11.20 -3.40 -11.87
C ALA A 241 -10.91 -2.87 -10.46
N THR A 242 -11.73 -1.91 -10.00
CA THR A 242 -11.67 -1.34 -8.64
C THR A 242 -13.06 -1.41 -8.03
N VAL A 243 -13.20 -1.94 -6.82
CA VAL A 243 -14.50 -2.21 -6.19
C VAL A 243 -14.52 -1.68 -4.76
N ALA A 244 -15.56 -0.93 -4.41
CA ALA A 244 -15.89 -0.58 -3.02
C ALA A 244 -16.90 -1.58 -2.45
N ALA A 245 -16.85 -1.82 -1.13
CA ALA A 245 -17.75 -2.69 -0.38
C ALA A 245 -18.24 -2.01 0.89
#